data_AF-A0A838CRG1-F1
#
_entry.id   AF-A0A838CRG1-F1
#
_cell.length_a   1.000
_cell.length_b   1.000
_cell.length_c   1.000
_cell.angle_alpha   90.00
_cell.angle_beta   90.00
_cell.angle_gamma   90.00
#
_symmetry.space_group_name_H-M   'P 1'
#
loop_
_entity.id
_entity.type
_entity.pdbx_description
1 polymer ?
#
loop_
_entity_poly.entity_id
_entity_poly.type
_entity_poly.pdbx_seq_one_letter_code
_entity_poly.pdbx_strand_id
1 'polypeptide(L)'
;MRTIEVKNMLLFQPGVLFTPYILTLTLLTLIGSYHSFKSKHYGLLIMIGLIHVVVSPAFSLSIGTLILGFGIIQVYTGFLNTKKRVKAMRHE
;
A
#
# COMPACT_ATOMS: atom_id res chain seq x y z
N MET A 1 -2.27 36.80 17.70
CA MET A 1 -0.83 36.49 17.67
C MET A 1 -0.51 35.02 17.95
N ARG A 2 -1.08 34.35 18.98
CA ARG A 2 -0.85 32.89 19.22
C ARG A 2 -1.29 31.95 18.08
N THR A 3 -2.30 32.30 17.32
CA THR A 3 -2.86 31.43 16.25
C THR A 3 -1.94 31.25 15.04
N ILE A 4 -1.00 32.16 14.81
CA ILE A 4 -0.08 32.10 13.66
C ILE A 4 1.09 31.16 13.97
N GLU A 5 1.60 31.19 15.21
CA GLU A 5 2.66 30.27 15.66
C GLU A 5 2.20 28.81 15.68
N VAL A 6 0.96 28.54 16.10
CA VAL A 6 0.41 27.18 16.08
C VAL A 6 0.29 26.64 14.66
N LYS A 7 -0.07 27.49 13.69
CA LYS A 7 -0.10 27.12 12.26
C LYS A 7 1.29 26.79 11.71
N ASN A 8 2.30 27.57 12.09
CA ASN A 8 3.69 27.35 11.68
C ASN A 8 4.29 26.10 12.34
N MET A 9 3.93 25.79 13.59
CA MET A 9 4.28 24.54 14.26
C MET A 9 3.64 23.32 13.60
N LEU A 10 2.39 23.42 13.14
CA LEU A 10 1.71 22.36 12.38
C LEU A 10 2.33 22.14 11.00
N LEU A 11 2.74 23.20 10.30
CA LEU A 11 3.42 23.14 9.01
C LEU A 11 4.82 22.52 9.09
N PHE A 12 5.50 22.65 10.23
CA PHE A 12 6.82 22.06 10.49
C PHE A 12 6.77 20.69 11.17
N GLN A 13 5.57 20.13 11.43
CA GLN A 13 5.49 18.73 11.83
C GLN A 13 5.91 17.86 10.65
N PRO A 14 6.90 16.97 10.80
CA PRO A 14 7.34 16.10 9.71
C PRO A 14 6.15 15.32 9.11
N GLY A 15 5.17 14.94 9.93
CA GLY A 15 3.96 14.24 9.46
C GLY A 15 3.17 14.96 8.36
N VAL A 16 3.07 16.30 8.37
CA VAL A 16 2.24 17.04 7.40
C VAL A 16 2.93 17.14 6.03
N LEU A 17 4.26 17.29 6.01
CA LEU A 17 5.04 17.36 4.78
C LEU A 17 5.13 16.00 4.08
N PHE A 18 5.19 14.89 4.82
CA PHE A 18 5.29 13.54 4.24
C PHE A 18 3.94 12.94 3.81
N THR A 19 2.83 13.39 4.39
CA THR A 19 1.48 12.90 4.07
C THR A 19 1.15 12.88 2.56
N PRO A 20 1.36 13.96 1.78
CA PRO A 20 1.07 13.92 0.35
C PRO A 20 1.93 12.90 -0.41
N TYR A 21 3.21 12.76 -0.07
CA TYR A 21 4.10 11.78 -0.71
C TYR A 21 3.66 10.35 -0.44
N ILE A 22 3.25 10.05 0.80
CA ILE A 22 2.75 8.72 1.19
C ILE A 22 1.47 8.41 0.43
N LEU A 23 0.58 9.39 0.30
CA LEU A 23 -0.65 9.23 -0.48
C LEU A 23 -0.35 8.96 -1.96
N THR A 24 0.54 9.73 -2.58
CA THR A 24 0.94 9.53 -3.98
C THR A 24 1.60 8.17 -4.19
N LEU A 25 2.50 7.76 -3.28
CA LEU A 25 3.12 6.42 -3.33
C LEU A 25 2.08 5.31 -3.20
N THR A 26 1.11 5.45 -2.28
CA THR A 26 0.02 4.49 -2.10
C THR A 26 -0.84 4.39 -3.36
N LEU A 27 -1.13 5.51 -4.04
CA LEU A 27 -1.87 5.50 -5.30
C LEU A 27 -1.07 4.82 -6.42
N LEU A 28 0.22 5.10 -6.54
CA LEU A 28 1.10 4.47 -7.51
C LEU A 28 1.20 2.95 -7.30
N THR A 29 1.35 2.50 -6.05
CA THR A 29 1.39 1.06 -5.75
C THR A 29 0.04 0.40 -5.98
N LEU A 30 -1.08 1.11 -5.80
CA LEU A 30 -2.41 0.60 -6.14
C LEU A 30 -2.59 0.42 -7.65
N ILE A 31 -2.17 1.41 -8.45
CA ILE A 31 -2.18 1.33 -9.91
C ILE A 31 -1.26 0.19 -10.39
N GLY A 32 -0.04 0.10 -9.83
CA GLY A 32 0.90 -0.97 -10.12
C GLY A 32 0.36 -2.35 -9.75
N SER A 33 -0.40 -2.45 -8.66
CA SER A 33 -1.09 -3.67 -8.23
C SER A 33 -2.19 -4.09 -9.21
N TYR A 34 -3.00 -3.13 -9.67
CA TYR A 34 -4.01 -3.39 -10.69
C TYR A 34 -3.38 -3.88 -12.01
N HIS A 35 -2.30 -3.23 -12.46
CA HIS A 35 -1.59 -3.64 -13.66
C HIS A 35 -0.96 -5.04 -13.49
N SER A 36 -0.30 -5.30 -12.36
CA SER A 36 0.29 -6.61 -12.04
C SER A 36 -0.76 -7.72 -12.01
N PHE A 37 -1.95 -7.42 -11.50
CA PHE A 37 -3.08 -8.33 -11.52
C PHE A 37 -3.55 -8.65 -12.95
N LYS A 38 -3.71 -7.62 -13.80
CA LYS A 38 -4.12 -7.77 -15.20
C LYS A 38 -3.10 -8.55 -16.03
N SER A 39 -1.81 -8.29 -15.81
CA SER A 39 -0.69 -8.99 -16.48
C SER A 39 -0.35 -10.36 -15.87
N LYS A 40 -1.15 -10.87 -14.93
CA LYS A 40 -0.96 -12.16 -14.24
C LYS A 40 0.38 -12.29 -13.50
N HIS A 41 1.02 -11.17 -13.16
CA HIS A 41 2.22 -11.11 -12.32
C HIS A 41 1.86 -11.12 -10.84
N TYR A 42 1.22 -12.21 -10.40
CA TYR A 42 0.70 -12.33 -9.04
C TYR A 42 1.80 -12.30 -7.97
N GLY A 43 3.03 -12.71 -8.31
CA GLY A 43 4.18 -12.58 -7.40
C GLY A 43 4.53 -11.13 -7.07
N LEU A 44 4.46 -10.22 -8.05
CA LEU A 44 4.66 -8.78 -7.82
C LEU A 44 3.55 -8.19 -6.95
N LEU A 45 2.31 -8.63 -7.16
CA LEU A 45 1.17 -8.22 -6.34
C LEU A 45 1.36 -8.62 -4.86
N ILE A 46 1.84 -9.83 -4.60
CA ILE A 46 2.16 -10.30 -3.23
C ILE A 46 3.29 -9.46 -2.63
N MET A 47 4.36 -9.21 -3.40
CA MET A 47 5.52 -8.44 -2.93
C MET A 47 5.13 -7.01 -2.54
N ILE A 48 4.33 -6.32 -3.38
CA ILE A 48 3.80 -4.98 -3.08
C ILE A 48 2.93 -5.02 -1.81
N GLY A 49 2.07 -6.03 -1.68
CA GLY A 49 1.23 -6.20 -0.50
C GLY A 49 2.03 -6.39 0.78
N LEU A 50 3.11 -7.18 0.75
CA LEU A 50 4.01 -7.36 1.89
C LEU A 50 4.71 -6.06 2.28
N ILE A 51 5.14 -5.26 1.31
CA ILE A 51 5.71 -3.93 1.58
C ILE A 51 4.70 -3.05 2.32
N HIS A 52 3.45 -3.01 1.87
CA HIS A 52 2.40 -2.25 2.58
C HIS A 52 2.17 -2.74 4.01
N VAL A 53 2.15 -4.06 4.25
CA VAL A 53 2.01 -4.61 5.60
C VAL A 53 3.17 -4.18 6.50
N VAL A 54 4.41 -4.29 6.03
CA VAL A 54 5.62 -3.95 6.80
C VAL A 54 5.74 -2.46 7.07
N VAL A 55 5.35 -1.61 6.11
CA VAL A 55 5.46 -0.15 6.24
C VAL A 55 4.28 0.45 7.00
N SER A 56 3.11 -0.21 7.06
CA SER A 56 1.91 0.31 7.73
C SER A 56 2.10 0.79 9.18
N PRO A 57 2.91 0.16 10.06
CA PRO A 57 3.11 0.63 11.43
C PRO A 57 3.90 1.94 11.52
N ALA A 58 4.61 2.33 10.46
CA ALA A 58 5.37 3.57 10.40
C ALA A 58 4.46 4.81 10.17
N PHE A 59 3.18 4.60 9.89
CA PHE A 59 2.21 5.67 9.66
C PHE A 59 1.26 5.85 10.84
N SER A 60 0.60 7.01 10.90
CA SER A 60 -0.41 7.29 11.91
C SER A 60 -1.52 6.23 11.90
N LEU A 61 -2.14 5.98 13.05
CA LEU A 61 -3.16 4.94 13.24
C LEU A 61 -4.23 4.90 12.13
N SER A 62 -4.70 6.05 11.64
CA SER A 62 -5.71 6.13 10.58
C SER A 62 -5.17 5.73 9.21
N ILE A 63 -4.04 6.29 8.77
CA ILE A 63 -3.45 6.02 7.45
C ILE A 63 -2.81 4.63 7.41
N GLY A 64 -2.11 4.25 8.48
CA GLY A 64 -1.48 2.93 8.63
C GLY A 64 -2.50 1.80 8.52
N THR A 65 -3.67 1.93 9.14
CA THR A 65 -4.73 0.91 9.05
C THR A 65 -5.25 0.72 7.63
N LEU A 66 -5.37 1.79 6.84
CA LEU A 66 -5.77 1.70 5.42
C LEU A 66 -4.70 1.00 4.59
N ILE A 67 -3.43 1.38 4.76
CA ILE A 67 -2.30 0.78 4.04
C ILE A 67 -2.18 -0.71 4.40
N LEU A 68 -2.36 -1.05 5.67
CA LEU A 68 -2.40 -2.44 6.13
C LEU A 68 -3.53 -3.23 5.45
N GLY A 69 -4.74 -2.66 5.40
CA GLY A 69 -5.88 -3.27 4.73
C GLY A 69 -5.61 -3.54 3.25
N PHE A 70 -5.03 -2.58 2.52
CA PHE A 70 -4.63 -2.78 1.14
C PHE A 70 -3.56 -3.87 0.99
N GLY A 71 -2.56 -3.87 1.86
CA GLY A 71 -1.50 -4.88 1.86
C GLY A 71 -2.04 -6.30 2.02
N ILE A 72 -2.95 -6.51 2.99
CA ILE A 72 -3.59 -7.80 3.21
C ILE A 72 -4.39 -8.26 1.98
N ILE A 73 -5.18 -7.36 1.38
CA ILE A 73 -5.96 -7.67 0.17
C ILE A 73 -5.05 -8.06 -0.99
N GLN A 74 -3.95 -7.34 -1.21
CA GLN A 74 -2.98 -7.62 -2.27
C GLN A 74 -2.28 -8.97 -2.08
N VAL A 75 -1.83 -9.27 -0.86
CA VAL A 75 -1.23 -10.58 -0.53
C VAL A 75 -2.24 -11.71 -0.75
N TYR A 76 -3.45 -11.57 -0.22
CA TYR A 76 -4.50 -12.59 -0.31
C TYR A 76 -4.89 -12.87 -1.77
N THR A 77 -5.19 -11.82 -2.54
CA THR A 77 -5.57 -11.95 -3.94
C THR A 77 -4.41 -12.51 -4.79
N GLY A 78 -3.18 -12.05 -4.57
CA GLY A 78 -2.01 -12.58 -5.25
C GLY A 78 -1.78 -14.07 -4.97
N PHE A 79 -1.90 -14.50 -3.71
CA PHE A 79 -1.71 -15.90 -3.32
C PHE A 79 -2.77 -16.82 -3.91
N LEU A 80 -4.05 -16.42 -3.85
CA LEU A 80 -5.14 -17.19 -4.45
C LEU A 80 -4.96 -17.38 -5.96
N ASN A 81 -4.60 -16.32 -6.68
CA ASN A 81 -4.46 -16.39 -8.13
C ASN A 81 -3.18 -17.14 -8.56
N THR A 82 -2.12 -17.07 -7.76
CA THR A 82 -0.93 -17.92 -7.94
C THR A 82 -1.30 -19.40 -7.81
N LYS A 83 -2.03 -19.78 -6.75
CA LYS A 83 -2.49 -21.17 -6.56
C LYS A 83 -3.40 -21.65 -7.70
N LYS A 84 -4.34 -20.82 -8.15
CA LYS A 84 -5.21 -21.15 -9.29
C LYS A 84 -4.40 -21.38 -10.57
N ARG A 85 -3.39 -20.54 -10.86
CA ARG A 85 -2.52 -20.69 -12.03
C ARG A 85 -1.69 -21.97 -11.97
N VAL A 86 -1.09 -22.27 -10.82
CA VAL A 86 -0.30 -23.51 -10.64
C VAL A 86 -1.18 -24.75 -10.81
N LYS A 87 -2.41 -24.72 -10.30
CA LYS A 87 -3.37 -25.82 -10.48
C LYS A 87 -3.76 -26.00 -11.95
N ALA A 88 -4.00 -24.91 -12.68
CA ALA A 88 -4.34 -24.98 -14.11
C ALA A 88 -3.22 -25.63 -14.94
N MET A 89 -1.95 -25.26 -14.71
CA MET A 89 -0.81 -25.84 -15.43
C MET A 89 -0.49 -27.30 -15.04
N ARG A 90 -1.07 -27.82 -13.96
CA ARG A 90 -0.93 -29.25 -13.57
C ARG A 90 -1.92 -30.17 -14.29
N HIS A 91 -2.89 -29.60 -15.00
CA HIS A 91 -3.94 -30.32 -15.73
C HIS A 91 -3.79 -30.22 -17.25
N GLU A 92 -2.70 -29.61 -17.74
CA GLU A 92 -2.20 -29.71 -19.13
C GLU A 92 -1.04 -30.73 -19.17
#